data_AF-A0A2D5VKF5-F1
#
_entry.id   AF-A0A2D5VKF5-F1
#
_cell.length_a   1.000
_cell.length_b   1.000
_cell.length_c   1.000
_cell.angle_alpha   90.00
_cell.angle_beta   90.00
_cell.angle_gamma   90.00
#
_symmetry.space_group_name_H-M   'P 1'
#
loop_
_entity.id
_entity.type
_entity.pdbx_description
1 polymer ?
#
loop_
_entity_poly.entity_id
_entity_poly.type
_entity_poly.pdbx_seq_one_letter_code
_entity_poly.pdbx_strand_id
1 'polypeptide(L)'
;MSHEFNSVYAPIDAIEKNNIFASATGRASCMTNKRFFSACEAESFLADELKNGDAGYAIYYDIENVEIKNATITKLKARIRSAAEKRRALGAKYADLASKFSTRTCPDCKRVNYMSDHSSVLRFYHSDNLHDITRGCRHCSNKTLPFTPAQSDKLNAASETIREISAKLTEAEQTLIVKMHKQGKIKLRACIGAWYHESYSREFDDDY
;
A
#
# COMPACT_ATOMS: atom_id res chain seq x y z
N MET A 1 12.03 5.37 -23.33
CA MET A 1 12.71 6.41 -22.54
C MET A 1 12.46 6.08 -21.09
N SER A 2 13.40 5.37 -20.47
CA SER A 2 13.34 5.01 -19.05
C SER A 2 13.81 6.23 -18.26
N HIS A 3 12.98 6.71 -17.36
CA HIS A 3 13.49 7.52 -16.27
C HIS A 3 13.76 6.51 -15.14
N GLU A 4 14.89 6.59 -14.46
CA GLU A 4 15.17 5.78 -13.28
C GLU A 4 15.07 6.67 -12.04
N PHE A 5 14.30 6.19 -11.05
CA PHE A 5 14.18 6.83 -9.75
C PHE A 5 15.38 6.42 -8.90
N ASN A 6 16.23 7.39 -8.55
CA ASN A 6 17.33 7.18 -7.62
C ASN A 6 17.04 7.91 -6.32
N SER A 7 17.29 7.23 -5.20
CA SER A 7 17.10 7.76 -3.85
C SER A 7 18.39 7.86 -3.05
N VAL A 8 18.53 8.94 -2.28
CA VAL A 8 19.64 9.15 -1.34
C VAL A 8 19.07 9.51 0.03
N TYR A 9 19.71 9.01 1.09
CA TYR A 9 19.24 9.14 2.47
C TYR A 9 20.18 9.97 3.34
N ALA A 10 19.69 11.09 3.88
CA ALA A 10 20.47 11.97 4.73
C ALA A 10 19.75 12.35 6.04
N PRO A 11 20.49 12.71 7.12
CA PRO A 11 19.90 13.40 8.26
C PRO A 11 19.25 14.72 7.83
N ILE A 12 18.11 15.09 8.42
CA ILE A 12 17.38 16.31 8.03
C ILE A 12 18.22 17.58 8.20
N ASP A 13 18.99 17.66 9.29
CA ASP A 13 19.87 18.79 9.58
C ASP A 13 20.93 19.01 8.48
N ALA A 14 21.34 17.94 7.78
CA ALA A 14 22.29 18.03 6.67
C ALA A 14 21.63 18.60 5.41
N ILE A 15 20.36 18.28 5.15
CA ILE A 15 19.62 18.86 4.02
C ILE A 15 19.36 20.35 4.24
N GLU A 16 18.91 20.72 5.45
CA GLU A 16 18.62 22.11 5.80
C GLU A 16 19.88 22.99 5.81
N LYS A 17 21.02 22.45 6.25
CA LYS A 17 22.30 23.20 6.27
C LYS A 17 22.96 23.30 4.91
N ASN A 18 22.94 22.24 4.09
CA ASN A 18 23.78 22.17 2.90
C ASN A 18 23.09 22.68 1.64
N ASN A 19 21.79 23.04 1.66
CA ASN A 19 21.04 23.37 0.44
C ASN A 19 21.40 22.38 -0.68
N ILE A 20 21.28 21.07 -0.41
CA ILE A 20 21.83 19.98 -1.26
C ILE A 20 21.32 20.06 -2.72
N PHE A 21 20.33 20.90 -2.98
CA PHE A 21 19.73 21.17 -4.28
C PHE A 21 20.15 22.49 -4.94
N ALA A 22 21.20 23.17 -4.46
CA ALA A 22 21.62 24.46 -5.00
C ALA A 22 22.22 24.40 -6.42
N SER A 23 22.61 23.22 -6.91
CA SER A 23 23.25 23.04 -8.23
C SER A 23 22.33 22.48 -9.32
N ALA A 24 21.12 22.02 -9.00
CA ALA A 24 20.14 21.62 -10.00
C ALA A 24 19.25 22.83 -10.34
N THR A 25 18.97 23.04 -11.62
CA THR A 25 18.25 24.20 -12.20
C THR A 25 16.79 24.39 -11.76
N GLY A 26 16.38 23.80 -10.64
CA GLY A 26 15.15 24.09 -9.93
C GLY A 26 15.36 23.80 -8.45
N ARG A 27 15.01 24.75 -7.57
CA ARG A 27 15.00 24.51 -6.12
C ARG A 27 14.15 23.27 -5.86
N ALA A 28 14.73 22.15 -5.44
CA ALA A 28 13.94 20.99 -5.07
C ALA A 28 12.93 21.42 -4.00
N SER A 29 11.66 21.21 -4.31
CA SER A 29 10.60 21.58 -3.41
C SER A 29 10.49 20.52 -2.32
N CYS A 30 10.35 20.97 -1.07
CA CYS A 30 9.88 20.09 -0.01
C CYS A 30 8.49 19.62 -0.40
N MET A 31 8.33 18.33 -0.68
CA MET A 31 7.00 17.79 -0.99
C MET A 31 6.16 17.85 0.29
N THR A 32 4.91 18.26 0.16
CA THR A 32 4.11 18.90 1.22
C THR A 32 3.69 17.97 2.38
N ASN A 33 4.12 16.71 2.39
CA ASN A 33 3.90 15.76 3.47
C ASN A 33 5.20 15.44 4.22
N LYS A 34 5.40 16.05 5.39
CA LYS A 34 6.64 15.91 6.18
C LYS A 34 6.70 14.67 7.09
N ARG A 35 5.80 13.68 6.92
CA ARG A 35 5.60 12.61 7.93
C ARG A 35 5.33 11.25 7.30
N PHE A 36 6.40 10.57 6.89
CA PHE A 36 6.40 9.14 6.57
C PHE A 36 7.01 8.33 7.70
N PHE A 37 6.64 7.06 7.85
CA PHE A 37 7.16 6.21 8.90
C PHE A 37 8.44 5.49 8.48
N SER A 38 8.66 5.24 7.20
CA SER A 38 9.84 4.51 6.70
C SER A 38 10.42 5.11 5.43
N ALA A 39 11.63 4.66 5.09
CA ALA A 39 12.30 4.96 3.82
C ALA A 39 11.44 4.52 2.62
N CYS A 40 10.96 3.29 2.59
CA CYS A 40 10.13 2.77 1.49
C CYS A 40 8.83 3.55 1.26
N GLU A 41 8.16 4.00 2.34
CA GLU A 41 6.96 4.84 2.21
C GLU A 41 7.30 6.21 1.62
N ALA A 42 8.43 6.80 2.05
CA ALA A 42 8.91 8.06 1.52
C ALA A 42 9.28 7.93 0.03
N GLU A 43 9.98 6.87 -0.36
CA GLU A 43 10.31 6.58 -1.76
C GLU A 43 9.07 6.40 -2.63
N SER A 44 8.10 5.61 -2.16
CA SER A 44 6.85 5.36 -2.92
C SER A 44 6.07 6.66 -3.15
N PHE A 45 5.96 7.50 -2.11
CA PHE A 45 5.33 8.82 -2.23
C PHE A 45 6.12 9.74 -3.17
N LEU A 46 7.45 9.78 -3.04
CA LEU A 46 8.31 10.56 -3.93
C LEU A 46 8.16 10.13 -5.38
N ALA A 47 8.16 8.84 -5.66
CA ALA A 47 8.00 8.30 -7.01
C ALA A 47 6.64 8.66 -7.62
N ASP A 48 5.56 8.67 -6.82
CA ASP A 48 4.23 9.07 -7.30
C ASP A 48 4.12 10.56 -7.61
N GLU A 49 4.67 11.41 -6.74
CA GLU A 49 4.62 12.87 -6.92
C GLU A 49 5.61 13.36 -8.00
N LEU A 50 6.80 12.76 -8.10
CA LEU A 50 7.81 13.15 -9.09
C LEU A 50 7.44 12.74 -10.51
N LYS A 51 6.43 11.87 -10.74
CA LYS A 51 5.91 11.59 -12.11
C LYS A 51 5.60 12.87 -12.91
N ASN A 52 5.46 14.03 -12.24
CA ASN A 52 5.15 15.33 -12.82
C ASN A 52 6.27 16.39 -12.65
N GLY A 53 7.48 16.07 -12.18
CA GLY A 53 8.55 17.07 -11.95
C GLY A 53 9.96 16.53 -11.67
N ASP A 54 10.96 17.42 -11.70
CA ASP A 54 12.37 17.05 -11.92
C ASP A 54 13.17 16.60 -10.66
N ALA A 55 12.82 17.03 -9.44
CA ALA A 55 13.45 16.56 -8.19
C ALA A 55 12.68 16.98 -6.92
N GLY A 56 12.79 16.20 -5.84
CA GLY A 56 12.12 16.47 -4.57
C GLY A 56 12.70 15.69 -3.38
N TYR A 57 12.29 16.04 -2.16
CA TYR A 57 12.65 15.27 -0.98
C TYR A 57 11.46 15.11 -0.01
N ALA A 58 11.48 14.01 0.74
CA ALA A 58 10.46 13.62 1.71
C ALA A 58 11.13 13.33 3.05
N ILE A 59 10.49 13.75 4.14
CA ILE A 59 10.99 13.55 5.51
C ILE A 59 10.27 12.36 6.14
N TYR A 60 11.04 11.45 6.74
CA TYR A 60 10.53 10.25 7.39
C TYR A 60 11.15 10.04 8.77
N TYR A 61 10.45 9.29 9.62
CA TYR A 61 10.98 8.80 10.88
C TYR A 61 11.89 7.60 10.62
N ASP A 62 13.15 7.65 11.06
CA ASP A 62 14.06 6.50 10.89
C ASP A 62 13.69 5.40 11.90
N ILE A 63 12.97 4.38 11.42
CA ILE A 63 12.50 3.24 12.21
C ILE A 63 13.09 1.90 11.76
N GLU A 64 13.96 1.86 10.74
CA GLU A 64 14.43 0.61 10.12
C GLU A 64 15.08 -0.35 11.11
N ASN A 65 15.68 0.18 12.18
CA ASN A 65 16.34 -0.60 13.22
C ASN A 65 15.71 -0.41 14.61
N VAL A 66 14.45 0.02 14.65
CA VAL A 66 13.78 0.37 15.91
C VAL A 66 12.66 -0.63 16.19
N GLU A 67 12.83 -1.42 17.23
CA GLU A 67 11.81 -2.37 17.63
C GLU A 67 10.60 -1.65 18.26
N ILE A 68 9.45 -1.71 17.59
CA ILE A 68 8.19 -1.14 18.07
C ILE A 68 7.51 -2.10 19.06
N LYS A 69 7.99 -2.13 20.30
CA LYS A 69 7.36 -2.91 21.39
C LYS A 69 6.19 -2.15 22.01
N ASN A 70 4.97 -2.49 21.62
CA ASN A 70 3.76 -1.93 22.23
C ASN A 70 2.63 -2.98 22.29
N ALA A 71 2.04 -3.15 23.48
CA ALA A 71 1.00 -4.15 23.71
C ALA A 71 -0.26 -3.90 22.88
N THR A 72 -0.65 -2.64 22.67
CA THR A 72 -1.82 -2.27 21.85
C THR A 72 -1.57 -2.61 20.38
N ILE A 73 -0.41 -2.23 19.84
CA ILE A 73 0.00 -2.55 18.45
C ILE A 73 0.03 -4.06 18.25
N THR A 74 0.63 -4.81 19.20
CA THR A 74 0.70 -6.28 19.15
C THR A 74 -0.70 -6.90 19.13
N LYS A 75 -1.61 -6.43 20.00
CA LYS A 75 -3.00 -6.88 20.04
C LYS A 75 -3.74 -6.56 18.73
N LEU A 76 -3.55 -5.37 18.16
CA LEU A 76 -4.16 -4.97 16.89
C LEU A 76 -3.67 -5.85 15.73
N LYS A 77 -2.36 -6.09 15.61
CA LYS A 77 -1.78 -7.01 14.61
C LYS A 77 -2.34 -8.42 14.73
N ALA A 78 -2.49 -8.94 15.95
CA ALA A 78 -3.14 -10.25 16.18
C ALA A 78 -4.63 -10.26 15.77
N ARG A 79 -5.36 -9.17 16.06
CA ARG A 79 -6.77 -9.04 15.64
C ARG A 79 -6.94 -8.97 14.13
N ILE A 80 -6.05 -8.26 13.42
CA ILE A 80 -6.04 -8.23 11.95
C ILE A 80 -5.85 -9.64 11.39
N ARG A 81 -4.85 -10.38 11.88
CA ARG A 81 -4.61 -11.78 11.46
C ARG A 81 -5.84 -12.66 11.67
N SER A 82 -6.46 -12.62 12.85
CA SER A 82 -7.66 -13.39 13.14
C SER A 82 -8.86 -12.98 12.26
N ALA A 83 -9.05 -11.68 12.01
CA ALA A 83 -10.12 -11.21 11.13
C ALA A 83 -9.88 -11.61 9.67
N ALA A 84 -8.63 -11.55 9.21
CA ALA A 84 -8.21 -11.99 7.88
C ALA A 84 -8.44 -13.50 7.68
N GLU A 85 -8.09 -14.34 8.67
CA GLU A 85 -8.40 -15.78 8.67
C GLU A 85 -9.90 -16.05 8.56
N LYS A 86 -10.72 -15.35 9.34
CA LYS A 86 -12.18 -15.48 9.28
C LYS A 86 -12.73 -15.09 7.90
N ARG A 87 -12.25 -13.98 7.32
CA ARG A 87 -12.65 -13.54 5.97
C ARG A 87 -12.26 -14.59 4.92
N ARG A 88 -11.05 -15.14 4.99
CA ARG A 88 -10.59 -16.20 4.07
C ARG A 88 -11.46 -17.45 4.16
N ALA A 89 -11.70 -17.95 5.37
CA ALA A 89 -12.55 -19.14 5.58
C ALA A 89 -13.97 -18.91 5.07
N LEU A 90 -14.52 -17.71 5.27
CA LEU A 90 -15.83 -17.32 4.76
C LEU A 90 -15.85 -17.27 3.21
N GLY A 91 -14.83 -16.67 2.61
CA GLY A 91 -14.68 -16.57 1.16
C GLY A 91 -14.51 -17.92 0.49
N ALA A 92 -13.69 -18.81 1.05
CA ALA A 92 -13.50 -20.17 0.56
C ALA A 92 -14.82 -20.96 0.57
N LYS A 93 -15.56 -20.90 1.69
CA LYS A 93 -16.89 -21.50 1.80
C LYS A 93 -17.86 -21.00 0.73
N TYR A 94 -17.87 -19.69 0.44
CA TYR A 94 -18.75 -19.12 -0.57
C TYR A 94 -18.31 -19.43 -2.00
N ALA A 95 -17.00 -19.51 -2.24
CA ALA A 95 -16.45 -19.94 -3.51
C ALA A 95 -16.81 -21.41 -3.81
N ASP A 96 -16.72 -22.30 -2.81
CA ASP A 96 -17.15 -23.70 -2.90
C ASP A 96 -18.66 -23.85 -3.19
N LEU A 97 -19.49 -22.98 -2.61
CA LEU A 97 -20.92 -22.98 -2.93
C LEU A 97 -21.18 -22.49 -4.36
N ALA A 98 -20.45 -21.46 -4.79
CA ALA A 98 -20.59 -20.89 -6.13
C ALA A 98 -20.07 -21.82 -7.24
N SER A 99 -19.07 -22.67 -6.96
CA SER A 99 -18.48 -23.60 -7.94
C SER A 99 -19.45 -24.70 -8.38
N LYS A 100 -20.50 -24.97 -7.61
CA LYS A 100 -21.54 -25.97 -7.92
C LYS A 100 -22.49 -25.57 -9.06
N PHE A 101 -22.47 -24.30 -9.46
CA PHE A 101 -23.32 -23.79 -10.52
C PHE A 101 -22.51 -23.63 -11.81
N SER A 102 -23.02 -24.15 -12.94
CA SER A 102 -22.43 -23.94 -14.26
C SER A 102 -22.81 -22.58 -14.87
N THR A 103 -23.97 -22.04 -14.48
CA THR A 103 -24.50 -20.73 -14.89
C THR A 103 -25.23 -20.05 -13.75
N ARG A 104 -25.27 -18.71 -13.75
CA ARG A 104 -26.10 -17.94 -12.80
C ARG A 104 -26.65 -16.66 -13.43
N THR A 105 -27.89 -16.34 -13.13
CA THR A 105 -28.54 -15.12 -13.62
C THR A 105 -28.08 -13.91 -12.81
N CYS A 106 -27.60 -12.88 -13.48
CA CYS A 106 -27.21 -11.63 -12.83
C CYS A 106 -28.41 -10.95 -12.16
N PRO A 107 -28.29 -10.52 -10.88
CA PRO A 107 -29.39 -9.84 -10.19
C PRO A 107 -29.77 -8.51 -10.86
N ASP A 108 -28.83 -7.82 -11.49
CA ASP A 108 -29.06 -6.50 -12.10
C ASP A 108 -29.60 -6.62 -13.53
N CYS A 109 -28.80 -7.15 -14.45
CA CYS A 109 -29.14 -7.16 -15.88
C CYS A 109 -29.95 -8.37 -16.33
N LYS A 110 -30.26 -9.30 -15.42
CA LYS A 110 -31.02 -10.54 -15.65
C LYS A 110 -30.45 -11.48 -16.73
N ARG A 111 -29.24 -11.21 -17.23
CA ARG A 111 -28.55 -12.08 -18.19
C ARG A 111 -27.88 -13.25 -17.49
N VAL A 112 -27.84 -14.39 -18.15
CA VAL A 112 -27.09 -15.56 -17.71
C VAL A 112 -25.59 -15.30 -17.83
N ASN A 113 -24.87 -15.53 -16.74
CA ASN A 113 -23.42 -15.52 -16.70
C ASN A 113 -22.90 -16.95 -16.55
N TYR A 114 -21.88 -17.32 -17.31
CA TYR A 114 -21.28 -18.66 -17.26
C TYR A 114 -20.18 -18.68 -16.20
N MET A 115 -20.09 -19.78 -15.47
CA MET A 115 -19.36 -19.85 -14.21
C MET A 115 -17.96 -20.46 -14.34
N SER A 116 -17.45 -20.62 -15.57
CA SER A 116 -16.05 -21.04 -15.82
C SER A 116 -15.01 -20.14 -15.13
N ASP A 117 -15.37 -18.88 -14.88
CA ASP A 117 -14.56 -17.89 -14.16
C ASP A 117 -14.47 -18.16 -12.63
N HIS A 118 -15.28 -19.07 -12.09
CA HIS A 118 -15.33 -19.36 -10.64
C HIS A 118 -14.10 -20.11 -10.14
N SER A 119 -13.44 -20.89 -10.99
CA SER A 119 -12.21 -21.59 -10.63
C SER A 119 -11.08 -20.64 -10.22
N SER A 120 -11.08 -19.41 -10.75
CA SER A 120 -10.16 -18.35 -10.34
C SER A 120 -10.54 -17.76 -8.98
N VAL A 121 -11.84 -17.64 -8.70
CA VAL A 121 -12.37 -17.17 -7.40
C VAL A 121 -12.09 -18.17 -6.29
N LEU A 122 -12.23 -19.46 -6.59
CA LEU A 122 -11.88 -20.55 -5.70
C LEU A 122 -10.39 -20.49 -5.34
N ARG A 123 -9.50 -20.47 -6.34
CA ARG A 123 -8.05 -20.35 -6.11
C ARG A 123 -7.67 -19.13 -5.29
N PHE A 124 -8.34 -18.02 -5.52
CA PHE A 124 -8.09 -16.79 -4.79
C PHE A 124 -8.36 -16.94 -3.29
N TYR A 125 -9.54 -17.43 -2.90
CA TYR A 125 -9.89 -17.57 -1.48
C TYR A 125 -9.27 -18.78 -0.78
N HIS A 126 -8.70 -19.73 -1.53
CA HIS A 126 -7.81 -20.77 -0.98
C HIS A 126 -6.36 -20.30 -0.83
N SER A 127 -5.99 -19.15 -1.38
CA SER A 127 -4.65 -18.58 -1.21
C SER A 127 -4.60 -17.61 -0.02
N ASP A 128 -3.39 -17.17 0.36
CA ASP A 128 -3.19 -16.15 1.39
C ASP A 128 -3.49 -14.72 0.90
N ASN A 129 -4.14 -14.57 -0.26
CA ASN A 129 -4.52 -13.26 -0.78
C ASN A 129 -5.64 -12.62 0.05
N LEU A 130 -5.37 -11.40 0.53
CA LEU A 130 -6.33 -10.61 1.30
C LEU A 130 -7.05 -9.54 0.47
N HIS A 131 -6.65 -9.33 -0.78
CA HIS A 131 -7.32 -8.38 -1.66
C HIS A 131 -8.76 -8.83 -1.98
N ASP A 132 -9.57 -7.96 -2.56
CA ASP A 132 -10.88 -8.33 -3.08
C ASP A 132 -10.76 -8.77 -4.54
N ILE A 133 -11.54 -9.77 -4.94
CA ILE A 133 -11.63 -10.15 -6.34
C ILE A 133 -12.55 -9.17 -7.05
N THR A 134 -12.01 -8.44 -8.02
CA THR A 134 -12.75 -7.53 -8.90
C THR A 134 -13.28 -8.25 -10.14
N ARG A 135 -13.89 -9.43 -9.99
CA ARG A 135 -14.56 -10.13 -11.10
C ARG A 135 -16.06 -10.00 -10.92
N GLY A 136 -16.74 -9.44 -11.91
CA GLY A 136 -18.18 -9.18 -11.88
C GLY A 136 -18.94 -9.84 -13.02
N CYS A 137 -20.21 -9.49 -13.18
CA CYS A 137 -21.00 -9.87 -14.33
C CYS A 137 -20.35 -9.36 -15.63
N ARG A 138 -20.05 -10.25 -16.58
CA ARG A 138 -19.46 -9.88 -17.88
C ARG A 138 -20.31 -8.94 -18.73
N HIS A 139 -21.60 -8.78 -18.41
CA HIS A 139 -22.55 -7.99 -19.19
C HIS A 139 -22.81 -6.60 -18.63
N CYS A 140 -22.69 -6.41 -17.31
CA CYS A 140 -23.03 -5.15 -16.64
C CYS A 140 -22.07 -4.79 -15.50
N SER A 141 -20.96 -5.51 -15.38
CA SER A 141 -19.92 -5.31 -14.36
C SER A 141 -20.40 -5.35 -12.91
N ASN A 142 -21.58 -5.91 -12.64
CA ASN A 142 -22.07 -6.12 -11.27
C ASN A 142 -21.03 -6.93 -10.48
N LYS A 143 -20.56 -6.39 -9.36
CA LYS A 143 -19.47 -6.95 -8.54
C LYS A 143 -19.92 -7.99 -7.53
N THR A 144 -21.22 -8.31 -7.45
CA THR A 144 -21.75 -9.27 -6.47
C THR A 144 -21.60 -10.72 -6.96
N LEU A 145 -21.61 -10.96 -8.28
CA LEU A 145 -21.27 -12.27 -8.81
C LEU A 145 -19.78 -12.57 -8.58
N PRO A 146 -19.40 -13.82 -8.25
CA PRO A 146 -20.21 -15.04 -8.32
C PRO A 146 -21.10 -15.29 -7.11
N PHE A 147 -21.02 -14.44 -6.09
CA PHE A 147 -21.71 -14.57 -4.82
C PHE A 147 -23.15 -14.03 -4.88
N THR A 148 -24.00 -14.43 -3.93
CA THR A 148 -25.28 -13.75 -3.72
C THR A 148 -25.01 -12.35 -3.15
N PRO A 149 -25.98 -11.42 -3.23
CA PRO A 149 -25.88 -10.15 -2.51
C PRO A 149 -25.60 -10.36 -1.02
N ALA A 150 -26.35 -11.23 -0.35
CA ALA A 150 -26.15 -11.53 1.08
C ALA A 150 -24.77 -12.14 1.41
N GLN A 151 -24.16 -12.91 0.49
CA GLN A 151 -22.81 -13.42 0.66
C GLN A 151 -21.77 -12.31 0.46
N SER A 152 -21.98 -11.45 -0.53
CA SER A 152 -21.13 -10.27 -0.79
C SER A 152 -21.15 -9.32 0.41
N ASP A 153 -22.32 -9.05 0.97
CA ASP A 153 -22.47 -8.19 2.16
C ASP A 153 -21.69 -8.72 3.36
N LYS A 154 -21.70 -10.04 3.58
CA LYS A 154 -20.92 -10.66 4.66
C LYS A 154 -19.42 -10.59 4.43
N LEU A 155 -18.95 -10.76 3.19
CA LEU A 155 -17.53 -10.60 2.85
C LEU A 155 -17.09 -9.13 3.00
N ASN A 156 -17.92 -8.19 2.54
CA ASN A 156 -17.68 -6.76 2.67
C ASN A 156 -17.63 -6.33 4.14
N ALA A 157 -18.55 -6.82 4.98
CA ALA A 157 -18.52 -6.54 6.42
C ALA A 157 -17.24 -7.07 7.09
N ALA A 158 -16.74 -8.24 6.64
CA ALA A 158 -15.47 -8.77 7.12
C ALA A 158 -14.26 -7.92 6.66
N SER A 159 -14.27 -7.47 5.39
CA SER A 159 -13.26 -6.53 4.86
C SER A 159 -13.27 -5.21 5.63
N GLU A 160 -14.46 -4.67 5.92
CA GLU A 160 -14.61 -3.42 6.68
C GLU A 160 -14.06 -3.55 8.09
N THR A 161 -14.33 -4.67 8.76
CA THR A 161 -13.75 -4.96 10.09
C THR A 161 -12.21 -4.93 10.05
N ILE A 162 -11.60 -5.51 9.01
CA ILE A 162 -10.13 -5.47 8.84
C ILE A 162 -9.66 -4.03 8.62
N ARG A 163 -10.36 -3.25 7.80
CA ARG A 163 -10.05 -1.84 7.52
C ARG A 163 -10.10 -0.98 8.78
N GLU A 164 -11.14 -1.13 9.59
CA GLU A 164 -11.29 -0.40 10.85
C GLU A 164 -10.17 -0.73 11.86
N ILE A 165 -9.79 -2.01 11.99
CA ILE A 165 -8.71 -2.41 12.88
C ILE A 165 -7.36 -1.91 12.34
N SER A 166 -7.18 -1.91 11.03
CA SER A 166 -5.96 -1.39 10.37
C SER A 166 -5.82 0.11 10.57
N ALA A 167 -6.90 0.88 10.45
CA ALA A 167 -6.87 2.32 10.75
C ALA A 167 -6.44 2.60 12.20
N LYS A 168 -6.97 1.83 13.17
CA LYS A 168 -6.55 1.92 14.58
C LYS A 168 -5.09 1.52 14.79
N LEU A 169 -4.58 0.57 14.01
CA LEU A 169 -3.17 0.18 14.05
C LEU A 169 -2.28 1.32 13.56
N THR A 170 -2.59 1.91 12.41
CA THR A 170 -1.86 3.06 11.84
C THR A 170 -1.82 4.23 12.81
N GLU A 171 -2.95 4.58 13.43
CA GLU A 171 -3.02 5.67 14.43
C GLU A 171 -2.16 5.36 15.67
N ALA A 172 -2.19 4.13 16.17
CA ALA A 172 -1.40 3.70 17.31
C ALA A 172 0.11 3.70 17.01
N GLU A 173 0.51 3.22 15.83
CA GLU A 173 1.89 3.26 15.33
C GLU A 173 2.37 4.71 15.19
N GLN A 174 1.58 5.58 14.55
CA GLN A 174 1.89 7.00 14.39
C GLN A 174 2.09 7.71 15.73
N THR A 175 1.17 7.51 16.67
CA THR A 175 1.24 8.13 18.00
C THR A 175 2.50 7.71 18.75
N LEU A 176 2.86 6.43 18.66
CA LEU A 176 4.05 5.91 19.32
C LEU A 176 5.33 6.43 18.66
N ILE A 177 5.41 6.43 17.33
CA ILE A 177 6.57 6.93 16.57
C ILE A 177 6.81 8.41 16.91
N VAL A 178 5.78 9.25 16.89
CA VAL A 178 5.88 10.67 17.28
C VAL A 178 6.38 10.82 18.72
N LYS A 179 5.88 9.98 19.64
CA LYS A 179 6.34 9.98 21.05
C LYS A 179 7.81 9.57 21.15
N MET A 180 8.24 8.54 20.43
CA MET A 180 9.64 8.08 20.43
C MET A 180 10.57 9.14 19.87
N HIS A 181 10.14 9.88 18.84
CA HIS A 181 10.90 11.00 18.29
C HIS A 181 11.06 12.13 19.31
N LYS A 182 9.98 12.53 19.98
CA LYS A 182 10.03 13.54 21.07
C LYS A 182 10.93 13.11 22.24
N GLN A 183 11.09 11.80 22.45
CA GLN A 183 12.01 11.23 23.45
C GLN A 183 13.46 11.08 22.95
N GLY A 184 13.76 11.48 21.70
CA GLY A 184 15.08 11.34 21.09
C GLY A 184 15.47 9.90 20.74
N LYS A 185 14.53 8.94 20.81
CA LYS A 185 14.81 7.52 20.53
C LYS A 185 14.91 7.21 19.04
N ILE A 186 14.25 8.01 18.21
CA ILE A 186 14.29 7.91 16.75
C ILE A 186 14.54 9.30 16.17
N LYS A 187 15.28 9.34 15.06
CA LYS A 187 15.64 10.57 14.35
C LYS A 187 14.73 10.77 13.15
N LEU A 188 14.69 12.00 12.65
CA LEU A 188 14.14 12.29 11.33
C LEU A 188 15.27 12.15 10.29
N ARG A 189 14.94 11.49 9.19
CA ARG A 189 15.78 11.45 7.99
C ARG A 189 14.98 11.95 6.82
N ALA A 190 15.69 12.24 5.75
CA ALA A 190 15.07 12.61 4.51
C ALA A 190 15.52 11.64 3.41
N CYS A 191 14.53 11.23 2.62
CA CYS A 191 14.72 10.56 1.35
C CYS A 191 14.69 11.63 0.28
N ILE A 192 15.71 11.68 -0.55
CA ILE A 192 15.78 12.56 -1.72
C ILE A 192 15.46 11.70 -2.93
N GLY A 193 14.57 12.16 -3.80
CA GLY A 193 14.24 11.49 -5.05
C GLY A 193 14.41 12.45 -6.22
N ALA A 194 14.98 11.97 -7.32
CA ALA A 194 15.04 12.70 -8.58
C ALA A 194 14.83 11.74 -9.75
N TRP A 195 14.23 12.24 -10.83
CA TRP A 195 14.24 11.53 -12.10
C TRP A 195 15.47 11.95 -12.88
N TYR A 196 16.34 11.00 -13.16
CA TYR A 196 17.45 11.22 -14.08
C TYR A 196 17.00 10.90 -15.50
N HIS A 197 17.25 11.83 -16.43
CA HIS A 197 17.18 11.51 -17.85
C HIS A 197 18.43 10.68 -18.22
N GLU A 198 18.27 9.56 -18.92
CA GLU A 198 19.38 8.64 -19.31
C GLU A 198 20.59 9.35 -19.93
N SER A 199 20.41 10.54 -20.53
CA SER A 199 21.54 11.34 -21.06
C SER A 199 22.51 11.89 -19.99
N TYR A 200 22.13 11.93 -18.72
CA TYR A 200 23.00 12.36 -17.61
C TYR A 200 23.79 11.18 -16.97
N SER A 201 23.49 9.93 -17.32
CA SER A 201 24.22 8.76 -16.82
C SER A 201 25.64 8.65 -17.37
N ARG A 202 25.94 9.33 -18.48
CA ARG A 202 27.23 9.23 -19.17
C ARG A 202 28.38 10.00 -18.52
N GLU A 203 28.13 10.84 -17.52
CA GLU A 203 29.20 11.62 -16.86
C GLU A 203 29.70 11.01 -15.54
N PHE A 204 29.15 9.86 -15.10
CA PHE A 204 29.61 9.15 -13.90
C PHE A 204 30.17 7.74 -14.16
N ASP A 205 30.23 7.30 -15.42
CA ASP A 205 30.75 5.98 -15.82
C ASP A 205 32.17 6.00 -16.41
N ASP A 206 32.80 7.16 -16.55
CA ASP A 206 34.19 7.27 -17.02
C ASP A 206 35.12 7.62 -15.85
N ASP A 207 35.39 6.64 -14.98
CA ASP A 207 36.65 6.53 -14.22
C ASP A 207 36.82 5.08 -13.69
N TYR A 208 37.33 4.21 -14.58
CA TYR A 208 38.15 3.04 -14.23
C TYR A 208 39.25 2.84 -15.28
#